data_AF-A0A933C3G4-F1
#
_entry.id   AF-A0A933C3G4-F1
#
_cell.length_a   1.000
_cell.length_b   1.000
_cell.length_c   1.000
_cell.angle_alpha   90.00
_cell.angle_beta   90.00
_cell.angle_gamma   90.00
#
_symmetry.space_group_name_H-M   'P 1'
#
loop_
_entity.id
_entity.type
_entity.pdbx_description
1 polymer ?
#
loop_
_entity_poly.entity_id
_entity_poly.type
_entity_poly.pdbx_seq_one_letter_code
_entity_poly.pdbx_strand_id
1 'polypeptide(L)'
;MSYDIPLSTEERYRREAEYVADRFEEKLRRVGKNIRFANHLIALFRYMTDPEVHWARKSIVVAALLYFIIPLDSIPDFTPVVGFLDDIGVVAAVIKYLGSQLTKYYDS
;
A
#
# COMPACT_ATOMS: atom_id res chain seq x y z
N MET A 1 7.74 -34.48 27.15
CA MET A 1 7.33 -34.59 25.75
C MET A 1 6.27 -33.53 25.52
N SER A 2 6.65 -32.38 24.99
CA SER A 2 5.71 -31.27 24.74
C SER A 2 4.98 -31.60 23.45
N TYR A 3 3.67 -31.80 23.51
CA TYR A 3 2.86 -31.92 22.30
C TYR A 3 2.78 -30.52 21.67
N ASP A 4 3.39 -30.33 20.50
CA ASP A 4 3.07 -29.20 19.63
C ASP A 4 1.60 -29.35 19.21
N ILE A 5 0.70 -28.72 19.96
CA ILE A 5 -0.70 -28.63 19.58
C ILE A 5 -0.75 -27.67 18.39
N PRO A 6 -1.19 -28.13 17.19
CA PRO A 6 -1.36 -27.23 16.06
C PRO A 6 -2.37 -26.15 16.45
N LEU A 7 -1.99 -24.87 16.26
CA LEU A 7 -2.89 -23.74 16.49
C LEU A 7 -4.23 -24.03 15.84
N SER A 8 -5.32 -23.79 16.56
CA SER A 8 -6.65 -23.87 15.98
C SER A 8 -6.73 -22.91 14.80
N THR A 9 -7.52 -23.27 13.78
CA THR A 9 -7.71 -22.44 12.58
C THR A 9 -8.02 -20.99 12.93
N GLU A 10 -8.82 -20.75 13.99
CA GLU A 10 -9.16 -19.42 14.48
C GLU A 10 -7.97 -18.65 15.07
N GLU A 11 -7.08 -19.30 15.83
CA GLU A 11 -5.87 -18.65 16.38
C GLU A 11 -4.89 -18.26 15.27
N ARG A 12 -4.79 -19.09 14.22
CA ARG A 12 -3.99 -18.76 13.03
C ARG A 12 -4.57 -17.55 12.30
N TYR A 13 -5.88 -17.53 12.03
CA TYR A 13 -6.54 -16.38 11.42
C TYR A 13 -6.38 -15.10 12.26
N ARG A 14 -6.50 -15.20 13.58
CA ARG A 14 -6.34 -14.05 14.48
C ARG A 14 -4.93 -13.49 14.43
N ARG A 15 -3.89 -14.34 14.48
CA ARG A 15 -2.49 -13.90 14.35
C ARG A 15 -2.18 -13.29 12.99
N GLU A 16 -2.70 -13.87 11.91
CA GLU A 16 -2.54 -13.31 10.57
C GLU A 16 -3.23 -11.94 10.46
N ALA A 17 -4.45 -11.79 11.02
CA ALA A 17 -5.16 -10.53 11.05
C ALA A 17 -4.46 -9.46 11.90
N GLU A 18 -3.95 -9.82 13.09
CA GLU A 18 -3.16 -8.92 13.95
C GLU A 18 -1.87 -8.48 13.25
N TYR A 19 -1.15 -9.41 12.62
CA TYR A 19 0.05 -9.10 11.85
C TYR A 19 -0.25 -8.12 10.69
N VAL A 20 -1.33 -8.36 9.95
CA VAL A 20 -1.78 -7.48 8.87
C VAL A 20 -2.14 -6.09 9.39
N ALA A 21 -2.85 -6.01 10.52
CA ALA A 21 -3.24 -4.75 11.13
C ALA A 21 -2.02 -3.93 11.60
N ASP A 22 -1.07 -4.57 12.29
CA ASP A 22 0.16 -3.93 12.78
C ASP A 22 1.00 -3.38 11.61
N ARG A 23 1.16 -4.17 10.54
CA ARG A 23 1.87 -3.74 9.33
C ARG A 23 1.19 -2.59 8.62
N PHE A 24 -0.14 -2.62 8.54
CA PHE A 24 -0.91 -1.55 7.95
C PHE A 24 -0.78 -0.24 8.76
N GLU A 25 -0.85 -0.31 10.09
CA GLU A 25 -0.65 0.85 10.96
C GLU A 25 0.76 1.44 10.80
N GLU A 26 1.79 0.60 10.71
CA GLU A 26 3.17 1.03 10.47
C GLU A 26 3.31 1.83 9.16
N LYS A 27 2.73 1.30 8.07
CA LYS A 27 2.70 1.97 6.76
C LYS A 27 2.01 3.32 6.83
N LEU A 28 0.84 3.39 7.48
CA LEU A 28 0.08 4.64 7.65
C LEU A 28 0.83 5.67 8.47
N ARG A 29 1.42 5.28 9.61
CA ARG A 29 2.19 6.20 10.47
C ARG A 29 3.39 6.78 9.73
N ARG A 30 4.04 6.00 8.88
CA ARG A 30 5.19 6.47 8.08
C ARG A 30 4.77 7.47 7.01
N VAL A 31 3.64 7.20 6.35
CA VAL A 31 3.02 8.13 5.38
C VAL A 31 2.61 9.44 6.04
N GLY A 32 1.89 9.38 7.17
CA GLY A 32 1.41 10.56 7.88
C GLY A 32 2.53 11.46 8.41
N LYS A 33 3.72 10.92 8.66
CA LYS A 33 4.91 11.69 9.07
C LYS A 33 5.60 12.43 7.91
N ASN A 34 5.29 12.11 6.65
CA ASN A 34 5.93 12.70 5.49
C ASN A 34 5.02 13.71 4.79
N ILE A 35 5.21 15.00 5.08
CA ILE A 35 4.44 16.11 4.50
C ILE A 35 4.47 16.10 2.96
N ARG A 36 5.61 15.74 2.35
CA ARG A 36 5.74 15.66 0.89
C ARG A 36 4.88 14.54 0.31
N PHE A 37 4.74 13.43 1.05
CA PHE A 37 3.90 12.32 0.64
C PHE A 37 2.41 12.65 0.73
N ALA A 38 1.99 13.39 1.76
CA ALA A 38 0.61 13.89 1.84
C ALA A 38 0.24 14.72 0.60
N ASN A 39 1.14 15.57 0.10
CA ASN A 39 0.94 16.32 -1.14
C ASN A 39 0.79 15.39 -2.36
N HIS A 40 1.55 14.28 -2.43
CA HIS A 40 1.38 13.26 -3.48
C HIS A 40 0.01 12.58 -3.41
N LEU A 41 -0.50 12.28 -2.22
CA LEU A 41 -1.84 11.70 -2.05
C LEU A 41 -2.95 12.66 -2.48
N ILE A 42 -2.83 13.95 -2.13
CA ILE A 42 -3.79 14.98 -2.55
C ILE A 42 -3.79 15.12 -4.08
N ALA A 43 -2.62 15.16 -4.71
CA ALA A 43 -2.50 15.23 -6.16
C ALA A 43 -3.08 13.99 -6.85
N LEU A 44 -2.84 12.79 -6.32
CA LEU A 44 -3.42 11.54 -6.81
C LEU A 44 -4.95 11.52 -6.66
N PHE A 45 -5.48 12.02 -5.54
CA PHE A 45 -6.91 12.13 -5.33
C PHE A 45 -7.54 13.06 -6.38
N ARG A 46 -6.96 14.25 -6.59
CA ARG A 46 -7.40 15.20 -7.62
C ARG A 46 -7.35 14.60 -9.02
N TYR A 47 -6.25 13.91 -9.36
CA TYR A 47 -6.09 13.17 -10.62
C TYR A 47 -7.19 12.11 -10.82
N MET A 48 -7.57 11.38 -9.77
CA MET A 48 -8.65 10.39 -9.84
C MET A 48 -10.03 11.03 -10.01
N THR A 49 -10.25 12.21 -9.45
CA THR A 49 -11.53 12.92 -9.56
C THR A 49 -11.68 13.72 -10.86
N ASP A 50 -10.58 13.97 -11.59
CA ASP A 50 -10.61 14.75 -12.84
C ASP A 50 -11.35 13.98 -13.95
N PRO A 51 -12.46 14.50 -14.51
CA PRO A 51 -13.22 13.84 -15.57
C PRO A 51 -12.47 13.74 -16.90
N GLU A 52 -11.45 14.56 -17.15
CA GLU A 52 -10.63 14.50 -18.37
C GLU A 52 -9.64 13.33 -18.37
N VAL A 53 -9.37 12.75 -17.19
CA VAL A 53 -8.48 11.60 -17.07
C VAL A 53 -9.23 10.33 -17.46
N HIS A 54 -8.75 9.65 -18.50
CA HIS A 54 -9.30 8.37 -18.94
C HIS A 54 -9.27 7.31 -17.82
N TRP A 55 -10.36 6.56 -17.68
CA TRP A 55 -10.57 5.59 -16.59
C TRP A 55 -9.44 4.54 -16.47
N ALA A 56 -8.88 4.10 -17.60
CA ALA A 56 -7.78 3.13 -17.63
C ALA A 56 -6.49 3.66 -16.98
N ARG A 57 -6.32 4.97 -16.86
CA ARG A 57 -5.19 5.55 -16.12
C ARG A 57 -5.50 5.71 -14.64
N LYS A 58 -6.77 5.95 -14.28
CA LYS A 58 -7.22 5.98 -12.88
C LYS A 58 -7.10 4.60 -12.24
N SER A 59 -7.37 3.53 -12.99
CA SER A 59 -7.24 2.16 -12.49
C SER A 59 -5.81 1.80 -12.05
N ILE A 60 -4.78 2.38 -12.67
CA ILE A 60 -3.38 2.19 -12.26
C ILE A 60 -3.15 2.76 -10.85
N VAL A 61 -3.71 3.95 -10.56
CA VAL A 61 -3.63 4.56 -9.22
C VAL A 61 -4.38 3.70 -8.21
N VAL A 62 -5.59 3.26 -8.55
CA VAL A 62 -6.40 2.40 -7.68
C VAL A 62 -5.69 1.07 -7.39
N ALA A 63 -5.11 0.43 -8.40
CA ALA A 63 -4.35 -0.81 -8.24
C ALA A 63 -3.14 -0.62 -7.32
N ALA A 64 -2.40 0.49 -7.46
CA ALA A 64 -1.25 0.78 -6.63
C ALA A 64 -1.63 1.11 -5.17
N LEU A 65 -2.73 1.83 -4.95
CA LEU A 65 -3.27 2.08 -3.62
C LEU A 65 -3.80 0.80 -2.98
N LEU A 66 -4.48 -0.07 -3.74
CA LEU A 66 -4.92 -1.37 -3.27
C LEU A 66 -3.73 -2.26 -2.90
N TYR A 67 -2.67 -2.29 -3.71
CA TYR A 67 -1.44 -2.99 -3.39
C TYR A 67 -0.76 -2.44 -2.12
N PHE A 68 -0.77 -1.11 -1.93
CA PHE A 68 -0.24 -0.51 -0.71
C PHE A 68 -1.03 -0.90 0.55
N ILE A 69 -2.37 -0.92 0.46
CA ILE A 69 -3.30 -1.21 1.56
C ILE A 69 -3.36 -2.70 1.88
N ILE A 70 -3.42 -3.55 0.86
CA ILE A 70 -3.53 -5.00 1.01
C ILE A 70 -2.12 -5.58 1.03
N PRO A 71 -1.64 -6.11 2.17
CA PRO A 71 -0.39 -6.85 2.21
C PRO A 71 -0.59 -8.23 1.57
N LEU A 72 -0.72 -8.27 0.25
CA LEU A 72 -0.87 -9.52 -0.53
C LEU A 72 0.34 -10.45 -0.38
N ASP A 73 1.49 -9.91 0.02
CA ASP A 73 2.72 -10.67 0.30
C ASP A 73 2.68 -11.44 1.64
N SER A 74 1.51 -11.52 2.29
CA SER A 74 1.32 -12.31 3.51
C SER A 74 1.03 -13.79 3.23
N ILE A 75 1.20 -14.28 1.99
CA ILE A 75 1.28 -15.73 1.73
C ILE A 75 2.62 -16.19 2.32
N PRO A 76 2.63 -16.95 3.42
CA PRO A 76 3.86 -17.23 4.12
C PRO A 76 4.63 -18.32 3.38
N ASP A 77 5.57 -17.92 2.53
CA ASP A 77 6.70 -18.76 2.12
C ASP A 77 8.03 -18.01 2.39
N PHE A 78 8.55 -18.25 3.59
CA PHE A 78 9.99 -18.30 3.93
C PHE A 78 10.97 -17.17 3.54
N THR A 79 10.56 -15.92 3.32
CA THR A 79 11.55 -14.84 3.04
C THR A 79 11.34 -13.59 3.91
N PRO A 80 11.76 -13.58 5.18
CA PRO A 80 11.51 -12.47 6.11
C PRO A 80 12.27 -11.16 5.82
N VAL A 81 13.03 -11.08 4.72
CA VAL A 81 13.98 -9.97 4.44
C VAL A 81 13.63 -9.17 3.18
N VAL A 82 12.72 -9.64 2.31
CA VAL A 82 12.56 -9.04 0.96
C VAL A 82 11.25 -8.24 0.78
N GLY A 83 10.18 -8.50 1.55
CA GLY A 83 8.85 -7.92 1.29
C GLY A 83 8.64 -6.42 1.60
N PHE A 84 9.49 -5.77 2.40
CA PHE A 84 9.24 -4.38 2.84
C PHE A 84 9.61 -3.29 1.83
N LEU A 85 10.43 -3.63 0.84
CA LEU A 85 10.93 -2.67 -0.14
C LEU A 85 10.02 -2.54 -1.37
N ASP A 86 9.11 -3.50 -1.61
CA ASP A 86 8.27 -3.53 -2.81
C ASP A 86 7.12 -2.49 -2.75
N ASP A 87 6.42 -2.36 -1.61
CA ASP A 87 5.21 -1.50 -1.48
C ASP A 87 5.44 0.01 -1.63
N ILE A 88 6.46 0.56 -0.96
CA ILE A 88 6.82 1.98 -1.11
C ILE A 88 7.40 2.22 -2.51
N GLY A 89 8.11 1.23 -3.05
CA GLY A 89 8.62 1.23 -4.42
C GLY A 89 7.50 1.36 -5.44
N VAL A 90 6.39 0.63 -5.27
CA VAL A 90 5.23 0.68 -6.16
C VAL A 90 4.55 2.05 -6.14
N VAL A 91 4.28 2.63 -4.98
CA VAL A 91 3.68 3.98 -4.91
C VAL A 91 4.64 5.02 -5.50
N ALA A 92 5.94 4.95 -5.18
CA ALA A 92 6.95 5.83 -5.76
C ALA A 92 7.07 5.67 -7.29
N ALA A 93 6.96 4.43 -7.79
CA ALA A 93 6.99 4.14 -9.22
C ALA A 93 5.76 4.71 -9.93
N VAL A 94 4.58 4.64 -9.32
CA VAL A 94 3.36 5.24 -9.87
C VAL A 94 3.43 6.77 -9.85
N ILE A 95 3.92 7.37 -8.76
CA ILE A 95 4.16 8.82 -8.70
C ILE A 95 5.15 9.24 -9.79
N LYS A 96 6.22 8.46 -10.02
CA LYS A 96 7.19 8.70 -11.09
C LYS A 96 6.58 8.54 -12.48
N TYR A 97 5.82 7.47 -12.71
CA TYR A 97 5.15 7.17 -13.97
C TYR A 97 4.13 8.25 -14.35
N LEU A 98 3.37 8.72 -13.36
CA LEU A 98 2.38 9.78 -13.53
C LEU A 98 2.98 11.18 -13.35
N GLY A 99 4.29 11.32 -13.11
CA GLY A 99 4.91 12.56 -12.64
C GLY A 99 4.56 13.78 -13.48
N SER A 100 4.63 13.67 -14.81
CA SER A 100 4.26 14.76 -15.74
C SER A 100 2.76 15.09 -15.75
N GLN A 101 1.91 14.12 -15.43
CA GLN A 101 0.46 14.31 -15.34
C GLN A 101 0.03 14.78 -13.94
N LEU A 102 0.79 14.46 -12.90
CA LEU A 102 0.53 14.88 -11.53
C LEU A 102 0.96 16.33 -11.29
N THR A 103 1.92 16.87 -12.05
CA THR A 103 2.40 18.26 -11.94
C THR A 103 1.23 19.25 -11.87
N LYS A 104 0.23 19.10 -12.74
CA LYS A 104 -0.93 19.99 -12.79
C LYS A 104 -1.83 19.98 -11.55
N TYR A 105 -1.67 19.02 -10.63
CA TYR A 105 -2.48 18.88 -9.42
C TYR A 105 -1.73 19.19 -8.11
N TYR A 106 -0.41 19.43 -8.16
CA TYR A 106 0.36 19.87 -6.98
C TYR A 106 0.15 21.35 -6.66
N ASP A 107 -0.08 22.17 -7.68
CA ASP A 107 -0.15 23.64 -7.58
C ASP A 107 -1.59 24.20 -7.62
N SER A 108 -2.60 23.33 -7.59
CA SER A 108 -4.03 23.72 -7.68
C SER A 108 -4.70 24.01 -6.34
#